data_AF-A0A812Q8N9-F1
#
_entry.id   AF-A0A812Q8N9-F1
#
_cell.length_a   1.000
_cell.length_b   1.000
_cell.length_c   1.000
_cell.angle_alpha   90.00
_cell.angle_beta   90.00
_cell.angle_gamma   90.00
#
_symmetry.space_group_name_H-M   'P 1'
#
loop_
_entity.id
_entity.type
_entity.pdbx_description
1 polymer ?
#
loop_
_entity_poly.entity_id
_entity_poly.type
_entity_poly.pdbx_seq_one_letter_code
_entity_poly.pdbx_strand_id
1 'polypeptide(L)'
;MRCQDDWWNEVVDELRDGKLSEKNYKYLHGLPVEGCTLSPEERRSRKRVADGPRDPRLREEKFVKATVVVANNDAKYQINKDRAKAYARDAGTRLHWSVAKDKAGVEALQAQACDKEAKVRWLQYHDMDTEGLCGMLPLAIGMPVALTHHVDRSEKLLLKGRVGYVHSWVWHDNDQQPSIVHRSSTRSRRYVKFEGADWILPGSKEPGLYPILPISRTWKLDKGRKNAVLKVSRTQIPLITAHASQGKTAVMLDLNVDSKTHAAYGTVVASRVRSRFDLLILRPFPLWLFQRGTTEGPTLLLRKLRGEDIDWEGMQDARWPRGRCGKCRELKTWDLFAHAQWELVRANRTGQCLACQREPLNTKAPVKRNVNMQAAQAKSVSCSRCHFTKDFTPTMRTMPDSALACIACQQKLPDKTKRLRTG
;
A
#
# COMPACT_ATOMS: atom_id res chain seq x y z
N MET A 1 16.61 -19.06 -5.44
CA MET A 1 16.62 -20.11 -4.39
C MET A 1 15.16 -20.44 -4.10
N ARG A 2 14.73 -21.69 -4.30
CA ARG A 2 13.40 -22.16 -3.85
C ARG A 2 13.44 -22.49 -2.35
N CYS A 3 12.28 -22.66 -1.74
CA CYS A 3 12.16 -23.15 -0.37
C CYS A 3 12.58 -24.63 -0.29
N GLN A 4 13.02 -25.10 0.87
CA GLN A 4 13.22 -26.55 1.14
C GLN A 4 11.91 -27.29 1.45
N ASP A 5 10.77 -26.61 1.36
CA ASP A 5 9.44 -27.14 1.63
C ASP A 5 8.63 -27.11 0.34
N ASP A 6 8.36 -28.29 -0.24
CA ASP A 6 7.69 -28.42 -1.53
C ASP A 6 6.23 -27.98 -1.50
N TRP A 7 5.54 -28.18 -0.38
CA TRP A 7 4.19 -27.63 -0.20
C TRP A 7 4.21 -26.10 -0.10
N TRP A 8 5.25 -25.51 0.50
CA TRP A 8 5.42 -24.07 0.45
C TRP A 8 5.74 -23.57 -0.96
N ASN A 9 6.55 -24.31 -1.74
CA ASN A 9 6.79 -24.01 -3.16
C ASN A 9 5.48 -24.07 -3.98
N GLU A 10 4.65 -25.11 -3.78
CA GLU A 10 3.30 -25.27 -4.35
C GLU A 10 2.42 -24.04 -4.05
N VAL A 11 2.31 -23.64 -2.77
CA VAL A 11 1.55 -22.45 -2.34
C VAL A 11 2.09 -21.16 -2.96
N VAL A 12 3.42 -20.99 -3.04
CA VAL A 12 4.05 -19.77 -3.59
C VAL A 12 3.83 -19.65 -5.10
N ASP A 13 3.85 -20.76 -5.83
CA ASP A 13 3.62 -20.80 -7.27
C ASP A 13 2.10 -20.67 -7.57
N GLU A 14 1.20 -21.33 -6.82
CA GLU A 14 -0.27 -21.12 -6.88
C GLU A 14 -0.68 -19.65 -6.65
N LEU A 15 -0.12 -19.01 -5.62
CA LEU A 15 -0.38 -17.60 -5.32
C LEU A 15 0.15 -16.68 -6.44
N ARG A 16 1.25 -17.05 -7.12
CA ARG A 16 1.86 -16.26 -8.21
C ARG A 16 1.00 -16.33 -9.46
N ASP A 17 0.50 -17.51 -9.76
CA ASP A 17 -0.33 -17.78 -10.93
C ASP A 17 -1.77 -17.30 -10.76
N GLY A 18 -2.15 -16.82 -9.58
CA GLY A 18 -3.52 -16.43 -9.26
C GLY A 18 -4.48 -17.62 -9.32
N LYS A 19 -4.03 -18.80 -8.82
CA LYS A 19 -4.76 -20.08 -8.84
C LYS A 19 -4.72 -20.80 -7.48
N LEU A 20 -4.73 -20.06 -6.37
CA LEU A 20 -4.72 -20.63 -5.02
C LEU A 20 -5.85 -21.65 -4.85
N SER A 21 -5.51 -22.90 -4.54
CA SER A 21 -6.50 -23.97 -4.38
C SER A 21 -7.24 -23.84 -3.05
N GLU A 22 -8.50 -24.27 -3.01
CA GLU A 22 -9.30 -24.25 -1.78
C GLU A 22 -8.66 -25.11 -0.68
N LYS A 23 -7.97 -26.20 -1.06
CA LYS A 23 -7.14 -27.06 -0.21
C LYS A 23 -6.04 -26.26 0.49
N ASN A 24 -5.20 -25.55 -0.27
CA ASN A 24 -4.09 -24.78 0.29
C ASN A 24 -4.57 -23.55 1.05
N TYR A 25 -5.61 -22.87 0.57
CA TYR A 25 -6.29 -21.81 1.29
C TYR A 25 -6.79 -22.27 2.68
N LYS A 26 -7.47 -23.43 2.76
CA LYS A 26 -7.93 -24.02 4.02
C LYS A 26 -6.75 -24.34 4.94
N TYR A 27 -5.69 -24.97 4.42
CA TYR A 27 -4.48 -25.25 5.19
C TYR A 27 -3.82 -23.99 5.76
N LEU A 28 -3.66 -22.92 4.97
CA LEU A 28 -3.09 -21.65 5.45
C LEU A 28 -3.89 -21.04 6.61
N HIS A 29 -5.22 -21.14 6.56
CA HIS A 29 -6.12 -20.67 7.61
C HIS A 29 -6.28 -21.65 8.79
N GLY A 30 -5.80 -22.89 8.67
CA GLY A 30 -6.01 -23.95 9.66
C GLY A 30 -7.45 -24.50 9.68
N LEU A 31 -8.18 -24.35 8.57
CA LEU A 31 -9.54 -24.87 8.41
C LEU A 31 -9.52 -26.38 8.07
N PRO A 32 -10.62 -27.11 8.35
CA PRO A 32 -10.75 -28.52 7.95
C PRO A 32 -10.61 -28.70 6.44
N VAL A 33 -9.87 -29.73 6.03
CA VAL A 33 -9.74 -30.21 4.66
C VAL A 33 -10.30 -31.61 4.59
N GLU A 34 -11.15 -31.86 3.60
CA GLU A 34 -11.78 -33.16 3.35
C GLU A 34 -10.74 -34.20 2.90
N GLY A 35 -10.86 -35.45 3.34
CA GLY A 35 -9.87 -36.50 3.06
C GLY A 35 -8.46 -36.25 3.64
N CYS A 36 -8.30 -35.33 4.60
CA CYS A 36 -6.99 -34.93 5.09
C CYS A 36 -6.32 -36.00 5.97
N THR A 37 -5.30 -36.66 5.42
CA THR A 37 -4.45 -37.67 6.09
C THR A 37 -3.29 -37.07 6.90
N LEU A 38 -3.17 -35.75 6.99
CA LEU A 38 -2.03 -35.08 7.63
C LEU A 38 -2.11 -35.15 9.17
N SER A 39 -0.94 -35.37 9.80
CA SER A 39 -0.81 -35.38 11.26
C SER A 39 -1.28 -34.04 11.87
N PRO A 40 -1.69 -34.01 13.16
CA PRO A 40 -2.03 -32.76 13.84
C PRO A 40 -0.90 -31.73 13.81
N GLU A 41 0.34 -32.19 13.81
CA GLU A 41 1.55 -31.35 13.73
C GLU A 41 1.72 -30.74 12.34
N GLU A 42 1.53 -31.53 11.29
CA GLU A 42 1.62 -31.04 9.91
C GLU A 42 0.42 -30.13 9.53
N ARG A 43 -0.73 -30.29 10.20
CA ARG A 43 -1.82 -29.30 10.12
C ARG A 43 -1.47 -27.99 10.84
N ARG A 44 -0.79 -28.04 11.99
CA ARG A 44 -0.28 -26.85 12.70
C ARG A 44 0.86 -26.16 11.94
N SER A 45 1.75 -26.91 11.28
CA SER A 45 2.84 -26.36 10.48
C SER A 45 2.29 -25.57 9.28
N ARG A 46 1.28 -26.09 8.57
CA ARG A 46 0.66 -25.43 7.41
C ARG A 46 -0.21 -24.23 7.73
N LYS A 47 -0.76 -24.12 8.95
CA LYS A 47 -1.49 -22.92 9.40
C LYS A 47 -0.56 -21.70 9.50
N ARG A 48 -0.50 -20.88 8.46
CA ARG A 48 0.33 -19.66 8.41
C ARG A 48 -0.42 -18.37 8.69
N VAL A 49 -1.75 -18.37 8.68
CA VAL A 49 -2.57 -17.21 9.10
C VAL A 49 -2.57 -17.12 10.63
N ALA A 50 -2.41 -15.91 11.15
CA ALA A 50 -2.49 -15.59 12.56
C ALA A 50 -3.94 -15.63 13.08
N ASP A 51 -4.12 -16.13 14.30
CA ASP A 51 -5.43 -16.19 14.98
C ASP A 51 -5.95 -14.80 15.43
N GLY A 52 -5.10 -13.78 15.35
CA GLY A 52 -5.44 -12.39 15.64
C GLY A 52 -4.35 -11.69 16.45
N PRO A 53 -4.61 -10.49 17.02
CA PRO A 53 -3.61 -9.67 17.71
C PRO A 53 -2.98 -10.30 18.97
N ARG A 54 -3.48 -11.45 19.43
CA ARG A 54 -2.99 -12.21 20.59
C ARG A 54 -2.28 -13.53 20.21
N ASP A 55 -2.14 -13.83 18.92
CA ASP A 55 -1.44 -15.02 18.45
C ASP A 55 0.00 -15.05 19.00
N PRO A 56 0.43 -16.12 19.70
CA PRO A 56 1.72 -16.17 20.37
C PRO A 56 2.90 -16.02 19.39
N ARG A 57 2.70 -16.41 18.11
CA ARG A 57 3.73 -16.32 17.07
C ARG A 57 4.15 -14.89 16.78
N LEU A 58 3.26 -13.92 17.00
CA LEU A 58 3.56 -12.47 16.88
C LEU A 58 4.60 -12.00 17.91
N ARG A 59 4.85 -12.77 18.98
CA ARG A 59 5.83 -12.48 20.04
C ARG A 59 7.13 -13.26 19.90
N GLU A 60 7.22 -14.21 18.97
CA GLU A 60 8.49 -14.90 18.67
C GLU A 60 9.54 -13.89 18.19
N GLU A 61 10.77 -13.98 18.69
CA GLU A 61 11.83 -12.99 18.45
C GLU A 61 12.03 -12.70 16.95
N LYS A 62 12.00 -13.75 16.11
CA LYS A 62 12.11 -13.64 14.66
C LYS A 62 10.99 -12.81 14.03
N PHE A 63 9.76 -12.87 14.55
CA PHE A 63 8.62 -12.10 14.03
C PHE A 63 8.54 -10.69 14.65
N VAL A 64 8.95 -10.51 15.90
CA VAL A 64 9.17 -9.16 16.47
C VAL A 64 10.18 -8.36 15.63
N LYS A 65 11.23 -9.03 15.14
CA LYS A 65 12.28 -8.44 14.29
C LYS A 65 12.00 -8.55 12.77
N ALA A 66 10.98 -9.31 12.35
CA ALA A 66 10.66 -9.58 10.93
C ALA A 66 10.24 -8.31 10.17
N THR A 67 10.53 -8.31 8.87
CA THR A 67 9.96 -7.32 7.93
C THR A 67 8.45 -7.47 7.84
N VAL A 68 7.69 -6.37 7.94
CA VAL A 68 6.25 -6.36 7.64
C VAL A 68 5.98 -5.84 6.23
N VAL A 69 5.17 -6.59 5.48
CA VAL A 69 4.78 -6.31 4.10
C VAL A 69 3.26 -6.13 4.03
N VAL A 70 2.82 -4.90 3.72
CA VAL A 70 1.42 -4.47 3.63
C VAL A 70 1.23 -3.58 2.39
N ALA A 71 0.14 -3.77 1.65
CA ALA A 71 -0.03 -3.19 0.31
C ALA A 71 -0.12 -1.65 0.28
N ASN A 72 -0.66 -1.03 1.34
CA ASN A 72 -0.61 0.42 1.49
C ASN A 72 0.63 0.86 2.29
N ASN A 73 1.38 1.81 1.73
CA ASN A 73 2.43 2.54 2.42
C ASN A 73 1.97 3.13 3.76
N ASP A 74 0.75 3.68 3.87
CA ASP A 74 0.27 4.31 5.10
C ASP A 74 0.25 3.31 6.27
N ALA A 75 -0.19 2.08 5.99
CA ALA A 75 -0.17 0.99 6.96
C ALA A 75 1.27 0.61 7.35
N LYS A 76 2.20 0.55 6.39
CA LYS A 76 3.64 0.34 6.65
C LYS A 76 4.19 1.46 7.57
N TYR A 77 3.79 2.72 7.35
CA TYR A 77 4.20 3.84 8.19
C TYR A 77 3.61 3.78 9.60
N GLN A 78 2.35 3.41 9.74
CA GLN A 78 1.74 3.28 11.06
C GLN A 78 2.33 2.11 11.85
N ILE A 79 2.52 0.94 11.20
CA ILE A 79 3.16 -0.23 11.80
C ILE A 79 4.60 0.07 12.23
N ASN A 80 5.37 0.80 11.42
CA ASN A 80 6.72 1.26 11.79
C ASN A 80 6.71 2.20 12.99
N LYS A 81 5.75 3.14 13.07
CA LYS A 81 5.57 4.02 14.23
C LYS A 81 5.23 3.26 15.50
N ASP A 82 4.31 2.31 15.43
CA ASP A 82 3.85 1.56 16.60
C ASP A 82 4.86 0.50 17.06
N ARG A 83 5.63 -0.09 16.13
CA ARG A 83 6.82 -0.89 16.46
C ARG A 83 7.90 -0.08 17.16
N ALA A 84 8.18 1.16 16.73
CA ALA A 84 9.13 2.04 17.42
C ALA A 84 8.67 2.42 18.85
N LYS A 85 7.36 2.67 19.05
CA LYS A 85 6.78 2.85 20.40
C LYS A 85 6.94 1.62 21.28
N ALA A 86 6.63 0.43 20.73
CA ALA A 86 6.77 -0.83 21.45
C ALA A 86 8.23 -1.09 21.82
N TYR A 87 9.16 -0.98 20.86
CA TYR A 87 10.60 -1.12 21.10
C TYR A 87 11.10 -0.18 22.20
N ALA A 88 10.73 1.11 22.16
CA ALA A 88 11.16 2.08 23.17
C ALA A 88 10.67 1.70 24.58
N ARG A 89 9.40 1.32 24.73
CA ARG A 89 8.84 0.80 25.99
C ARG A 89 9.56 -0.46 26.46
N ASP A 90 9.69 -1.45 25.59
CA ASP A 90 10.18 -2.80 25.93
C ASP A 90 11.69 -2.81 26.21
N ALA A 91 12.44 -1.87 25.64
CA ALA A 91 13.86 -1.64 25.92
C ALA A 91 14.11 -0.61 27.04
N GLY A 92 13.07 -0.03 27.65
CA GLY A 92 13.19 1.03 28.67
C GLY A 92 13.83 2.34 28.17
N THR A 93 13.85 2.58 26.85
CA THR A 93 14.50 3.75 26.25
C THR A 93 13.52 4.85 25.88
N ARG A 94 13.96 6.10 25.94
CA ARG A 94 13.12 7.26 25.54
C ARG A 94 12.86 7.25 24.04
N LEU A 95 11.60 7.29 23.64
CA LEU A 95 11.19 7.52 22.25
C LEU A 95 11.36 9.01 21.91
N HIS A 96 12.09 9.29 20.84
CA HIS A 96 12.27 10.63 20.26
C HIS A 96 11.64 10.68 18.85
N TRP A 97 11.23 11.88 18.41
CA TRP A 97 10.60 12.10 17.11
C TRP A 97 11.35 13.14 16.27
N SER A 98 11.91 12.72 15.14
CA SER A 98 12.50 13.62 14.16
C SER A 98 11.42 14.17 13.24
N VAL A 99 11.01 15.42 13.49
CA VAL A 99 10.06 16.17 12.67
C VAL A 99 10.78 16.79 11.47
N ALA A 100 10.36 16.45 10.25
CA ALA A 100 10.91 17.03 9.04
C ALA A 100 10.66 18.54 8.94
N LYS A 101 11.54 19.27 8.25
CA LYS A 101 11.37 20.70 7.97
C LYS A 101 11.15 20.91 6.47
N ASP A 102 9.91 21.22 6.10
CA ASP A 102 9.48 21.48 4.73
C ASP A 102 9.44 22.99 4.43
N LYS A 103 10.16 23.41 3.37
CA LYS A 103 10.12 24.77 2.82
C LYS A 103 9.49 24.75 1.42
N ALA A 104 8.36 25.43 1.25
CA ALA A 104 7.71 25.60 -0.05
C ALA A 104 8.56 26.45 -1.02
N GLY A 105 8.51 26.12 -2.31
CA GLY A 105 8.99 26.98 -3.39
C GLY A 105 8.03 28.15 -3.68
N VAL A 106 8.48 29.12 -4.47
CA VAL A 106 7.68 30.31 -4.83
C VAL A 106 6.42 29.90 -5.59
N GLU A 107 6.55 28.94 -6.50
CA GLU A 107 5.45 28.42 -7.32
C GLU A 107 4.37 27.74 -6.44
N ALA A 108 4.80 27.01 -5.40
CA ALA A 108 3.89 26.39 -4.44
C ALA A 108 3.17 27.42 -3.56
N LEU A 109 3.87 28.47 -3.12
CA LEU A 109 3.30 29.57 -2.34
C LEU A 109 2.28 30.41 -3.13
N GLN A 110 2.53 30.62 -4.42
CA GLN A 110 1.61 31.33 -5.32
C GLN A 110 0.38 30.50 -5.68
N ALA A 111 0.52 29.18 -5.83
CA ALA A 111 -0.57 28.31 -6.26
C ALA A 111 -1.54 27.89 -5.14
N GLN A 112 -1.08 27.83 -3.88
CA GLN A 112 -1.90 27.36 -2.76
C GLN A 112 -1.37 27.81 -1.38
N ALA A 113 -2.28 27.88 -0.41
CA ALA A 113 -1.92 28.12 0.98
C ALA A 113 -0.93 27.06 1.51
N CYS A 114 0.22 27.53 1.99
CA CYS A 114 1.29 26.74 2.61
C CYS A 114 1.39 27.04 4.11
N ASP A 115 0.21 27.12 4.73
CA ASP A 115 -0.05 27.40 6.14
C ASP A 115 0.46 26.30 7.09
N LYS A 116 0.14 26.42 8.38
CA LYS A 116 0.54 25.47 9.43
C LYS A 116 -0.14 24.11 9.20
N GLU A 117 -1.39 24.14 8.77
CA GLU A 117 -2.25 22.98 8.54
C GLU A 117 -1.77 22.19 7.32
N ALA A 118 -1.34 22.86 6.26
CA ALA A 118 -0.68 22.29 5.08
C ALA A 118 0.62 21.59 5.47
N LYS A 119 1.47 22.24 6.26
CA LYS A 119 2.71 21.62 6.77
C LYS A 119 2.42 20.39 7.64
N VAL A 120 1.40 20.44 8.50
CA VAL A 120 0.94 19.28 9.27
C VAL A 120 0.43 18.15 8.36
N ARG A 121 -0.29 18.45 7.28
CA ARG A 121 -0.66 17.44 6.25
C ARG A 121 0.57 16.84 5.58
N TRP A 122 1.57 17.66 5.21
CA TRP A 122 2.79 17.17 4.56
C TRP A 122 3.63 16.25 5.47
N LEU A 123 3.64 16.47 6.78
CA LEU A 123 4.30 15.58 7.74
C LEU A 123 3.68 14.16 7.79
N GLN A 124 2.48 13.97 7.25
CA GLN A 124 1.83 12.67 7.10
C GLN A 124 2.25 11.95 5.80
N TYR A 125 2.76 12.66 4.79
CA TYR A 125 3.14 12.09 3.50
C TYR A 125 4.30 11.09 3.63
N HIS A 126 4.15 9.96 2.94
CA HIS A 126 5.11 8.87 2.96
C HIS A 126 6.40 9.15 2.17
N ASP A 127 7.48 8.45 2.51
CA ASP A 127 8.82 8.69 1.96
C ASP A 127 8.88 8.62 0.42
N MET A 128 8.14 7.70 -0.20
CA MET A 128 8.06 7.54 -1.67
C MET A 128 7.46 8.76 -2.41
N ASP A 129 6.76 9.66 -1.71
CA ASP A 129 6.27 10.93 -2.25
C ASP A 129 7.08 12.15 -1.79
N THR A 130 8.04 11.92 -0.91
CA THR A 130 8.86 12.95 -0.27
C THR A 130 10.35 12.61 -0.38
N GLU A 131 10.73 12.03 -1.53
CA GLU A 131 12.10 11.69 -1.95
C GLU A 131 12.91 10.91 -0.90
N GLY A 132 12.30 9.89 -0.29
CA GLY A 132 12.94 9.02 0.70
C GLY A 132 13.10 9.65 2.09
N LEU A 133 12.40 10.73 2.41
CA LEU A 133 12.49 11.44 3.69
C LEU A 133 11.15 11.46 4.45
N CYS A 134 11.04 10.63 5.48
CA CYS A 134 9.86 10.52 6.34
C CYS A 134 9.46 11.87 6.96
N GLY A 135 8.16 12.24 6.94
CA GLY A 135 7.70 13.47 7.61
C GLY A 135 7.89 13.41 9.13
N MET A 136 7.47 12.29 9.74
CA MET A 136 7.66 11.99 11.16
C MET A 136 8.44 10.68 11.32
N LEU A 137 9.69 10.76 11.76
CA LEU A 137 10.56 9.60 11.97
C LEU A 137 10.77 9.35 13.48
N PRO A 138 10.19 8.28 14.07
CA PRO A 138 10.48 7.89 15.44
C PRO A 138 11.85 7.22 15.55
N LEU A 139 12.56 7.46 16.66
CA LEU A 139 13.86 6.89 16.96
C LEU A 139 13.98 6.60 18.48
N ALA A 140 14.68 5.53 18.84
CA ALA A 140 15.07 5.20 20.21
C ALA A 140 16.48 4.57 20.21
N ILE A 141 17.21 4.65 21.33
CA ILE A 141 18.56 4.05 21.44
C ILE A 141 18.45 2.52 21.34
N GLY A 142 19.40 1.89 20.64
CA GLY A 142 19.41 0.46 20.31
C GLY A 142 18.46 0.06 19.16
N MET A 143 17.60 0.96 18.69
CA MET A 143 16.58 0.63 17.68
C MET A 143 17.21 0.39 16.29
N PRO A 144 16.82 -0.67 15.56
CA PRO A 144 17.34 -0.93 14.21
C PRO A 144 16.79 0.08 13.19
N VAL A 145 17.67 0.66 12.38
CA VAL A 145 17.39 1.69 11.36
C VAL A 145 18.12 1.42 10.04
N ALA A 146 17.53 1.83 8.92
CA ALA A 146 18.07 1.63 7.58
C ALA A 146 18.27 2.96 6.86
N LEU A 147 19.35 3.07 6.08
CA LEU A 147 19.63 4.25 5.28
C LEU A 147 18.65 4.38 4.11
N THR A 148 17.93 5.50 3.99
CA THR A 148 17.03 5.76 2.83
C THR A 148 17.77 6.24 1.59
N HIS A 149 19.05 6.58 1.74
CA HIS A 149 19.95 7.14 0.73
C HIS A 149 21.36 6.53 0.85
N HIS A 150 22.19 6.74 -0.17
CA HIS A 150 23.65 6.62 0.03
C HIS A 150 24.13 7.79 0.89
N VAL A 151 24.83 7.50 1.98
CA VAL A 151 25.43 8.48 2.90
C VAL A 151 26.94 8.56 2.69
N ASP A 152 27.60 7.43 2.44
CA ASP A 152 29.02 7.31 2.10
C ASP A 152 29.17 6.25 0.99
N ARG A 153 30.04 6.51 0.01
CA ARG A 153 30.36 5.63 -1.13
C ARG A 153 31.86 5.26 -1.20
N SER A 154 32.65 5.63 -0.19
CA SER A 154 33.99 5.10 0.04
C SER A 154 33.95 3.62 0.45
N GLU A 155 35.11 3.06 0.78
CA GLU A 155 35.32 1.79 1.51
C GLU A 155 34.26 1.49 2.61
N LYS A 156 33.71 2.54 3.25
CA LYS A 156 32.76 2.42 4.35
C LYS A 156 31.39 1.91 3.88
N LEU A 157 31.08 2.04 2.59
CA LEU A 157 29.91 1.46 1.90
C LEU A 157 28.57 1.71 2.61
N LEU A 158 28.30 2.95 3.02
CA LEU A 158 27.04 3.35 3.65
C LEU A 158 25.97 3.65 2.58
N LEU A 159 25.58 2.60 1.86
CA LEU A 159 24.65 2.65 0.73
C LEU A 159 23.18 2.59 1.18
N LYS A 160 22.28 3.03 0.30
CA LYS A 160 20.82 2.93 0.51
C LYS A 160 20.43 1.48 0.83
N GLY A 161 19.63 1.30 1.88
CA GLY A 161 19.16 0.01 2.38
C GLY A 161 20.06 -0.62 3.44
N ARG A 162 21.30 -0.14 3.65
CA ARG A 162 22.16 -0.67 4.73
C ARG A 162 21.52 -0.44 6.10
N VAL A 163 21.44 -1.50 6.88
CA VAL A 163 20.91 -1.50 8.26
C VAL A 163 22.03 -1.22 9.25
N GLY A 164 21.72 -0.45 10.29
CA GLY A 164 22.51 -0.27 11.49
C GLY A 164 21.60 -0.06 12.69
N TYR A 165 22.18 0.29 13.82
CA TYR A 165 21.49 0.49 15.10
C TYR A 165 21.72 1.91 15.60
N VAL A 166 20.67 2.55 16.12
CA VAL A 166 20.80 3.87 16.76
C VAL A 166 21.68 3.71 18.00
N HIS A 167 22.88 4.31 18.01
CA HIS A 167 23.80 4.20 19.13
C HIS A 167 23.62 5.35 20.12
N SER A 168 23.82 6.59 19.66
CA SER A 168 23.77 7.77 20.53
C SER A 168 23.49 9.04 19.74
N TRP A 169 23.26 10.14 20.46
CA TRP A 169 23.07 11.46 19.87
C TRP A 169 23.65 12.54 20.77
N VAL A 170 24.27 13.52 20.14
CA VAL A 170 24.84 14.71 20.79
C VAL A 170 23.87 15.87 20.60
N TRP A 171 23.46 16.47 21.71
CA TRP A 171 22.58 17.63 21.77
C TRP A 171 23.37 18.88 22.22
N HIS A 172 22.74 20.05 22.14
CA HIS A 172 23.19 21.27 22.79
C HIS A 172 22.13 21.75 23.77
N ASP A 173 22.58 22.30 24.89
CA ASP A 173 21.75 22.61 26.06
C ASP A 173 20.69 23.69 25.80
N ASN A 174 20.89 24.49 24.74
CA ASN A 174 20.00 25.58 24.32
C ASN A 174 18.94 25.17 23.27
N ASP A 175 18.92 23.92 22.77
CA ASP A 175 17.89 23.45 21.83
C ASP A 175 16.56 23.18 22.58
N GLN A 176 15.71 24.22 22.73
CA GLN A 176 14.45 24.21 23.51
C GLN A 176 13.49 23.05 23.23
N GLN A 177 13.58 22.41 22.06
CA GLN A 177 12.94 21.13 21.78
C GLN A 177 13.90 20.24 20.98
N PRO A 178 13.85 18.90 21.18
CA PRO A 178 14.60 17.95 20.35
C PRO A 178 13.96 17.80 18.96
N SER A 179 13.80 18.90 18.21
CA SER A 179 13.48 18.83 16.79
C SER A 179 14.74 18.41 16.04
N ILE A 180 14.88 17.10 15.83
CA ILE A 180 16.13 16.41 15.45
C ILE A 180 16.68 16.85 14.07
N VAL A 181 15.98 17.77 13.38
CA VAL A 181 16.33 18.43 12.12
C VAL A 181 16.68 19.92 12.35
N HIS A 182 17.52 20.25 13.33
CA HIS A 182 18.25 21.54 13.26
C HIS A 182 19.43 21.42 12.30
N ARG A 183 19.49 22.35 11.34
CA ARG A 183 20.59 22.50 10.38
C ARG A 183 21.58 23.61 10.79
N SER A 184 21.28 24.31 11.89
CA SER A 184 22.06 25.42 12.44
C SER A 184 23.24 24.96 13.29
N SER A 185 23.17 23.77 13.90
CA SER A 185 24.24 23.18 14.69
C SER A 185 24.99 22.11 13.89
N THR A 186 26.17 22.46 13.37
CA THR A 186 27.12 21.53 12.73
C THR A 186 27.71 20.45 13.68
N ARG A 187 27.24 20.45 14.94
CA ARG A 187 27.69 19.60 16.05
C ARG A 187 26.62 18.64 16.57
N SER A 188 25.32 18.88 16.34
CA SER A 188 24.25 17.97 16.78
C SER A 188 24.21 16.73 15.87
N ARG A 189 24.93 15.67 16.27
CA ARG A 189 25.16 14.43 15.50
C ARG A 189 24.33 13.27 16.07
N ARG A 190 23.80 12.40 15.20
CA ARG A 190 23.21 11.10 15.61
C ARG A 190 24.14 10.01 15.12
N TYR A 191 24.68 9.21 16.01
CA TYR A 191 25.57 8.11 15.65
C TYR A 191 24.75 6.83 15.43
N VAL A 192 24.94 6.22 14.27
CA VAL A 192 24.42 4.89 13.94
C VAL A 192 25.60 3.93 13.90
N LYS A 193 25.48 2.83 14.63
CA LYS A 193 26.41 1.70 14.63
C LYS A 193 26.06 0.76 13.50
N PHE A 194 27.02 0.48 12.62
CA PHE A 194 26.92 -0.54 11.59
C PHE A 194 27.71 -1.76 12.05
N GLU A 195 27.02 -2.87 12.31
CA GLU A 195 27.66 -4.15 12.65
C GLU A 195 28.47 -4.68 11.46
N GLY A 196 29.53 -5.45 11.75
CA GLY A 196 30.43 -6.02 10.74
C GLY A 196 31.27 -4.99 9.97
N ALA A 197 31.31 -3.73 10.42
CA ALA A 197 32.23 -2.73 9.92
C ALA A 197 33.54 -2.75 10.72
N ASP A 198 34.65 -2.61 9.99
CA ASP A 198 36.04 -2.59 10.42
C ASP A 198 36.56 -1.17 10.68
N TRP A 199 36.17 -0.21 9.84
CA TRP A 199 36.59 1.18 9.92
C TRP A 199 36.19 1.85 11.25
N ILE A 200 37.12 2.65 11.78
CA ILE A 200 36.93 3.53 12.95
C ILE A 200 37.02 4.97 12.45
N LEU A 201 36.08 5.84 12.83
CA LEU A 201 36.18 7.26 12.50
C LEU A 201 37.15 7.99 13.45
N PRO A 202 37.91 9.01 12.98
CA PRO A 202 38.75 9.82 13.85
C PRO A 202 37.97 10.39 15.05
N GLY A 203 38.48 10.14 16.25
CA GLY A 203 37.83 10.50 17.52
C GLY A 203 36.80 9.49 18.05
N SER A 204 36.49 8.42 17.31
CA SER A 204 35.80 7.24 17.84
C SER A 204 36.81 6.27 18.45
N LYS A 205 36.41 5.56 19.52
CA LYS A 205 37.08 4.35 20.01
C LYS A 205 36.40 3.07 19.52
N GLU A 206 35.29 3.19 18.79
CA GLU A 206 34.43 2.09 18.39
C GLU A 206 34.35 1.98 16.85
N PRO A 207 34.54 0.78 16.27
CA PRO A 207 34.40 0.57 14.83
C PRO A 207 32.93 0.61 14.38
N GLY A 208 32.70 0.97 13.12
CA GLY A 208 31.37 1.01 12.52
C GLY A 208 30.45 2.15 13.00
N LEU A 209 30.92 3.08 13.82
CA LEU A 209 30.13 4.16 14.39
C LEU A 209 30.17 5.42 13.51
N TYR A 210 29.04 5.82 12.89
CA TYR A 210 29.00 6.93 11.92
C TYR A 210 27.95 8.01 12.24
N PRO A 211 28.29 9.32 12.14
CA PRO A 211 27.35 10.42 12.38
C PRO A 211 26.43 10.66 11.17
N ILE A 212 25.15 10.30 11.28
CA ILE A 212 24.15 10.60 10.26
C ILE A 212 23.69 12.07 10.39
N LEU A 213 23.88 12.82 9.31
CA LEU A 213 23.46 14.22 9.18
C LEU A 213 22.11 14.34 8.46
N PRO A 214 21.28 15.36 8.76
CA PRO A 214 20.10 15.66 7.97
C PRO A 214 20.47 16.07 6.54
N ILE A 215 19.71 15.58 5.56
CA ILE A 215 19.84 15.97 4.15
C ILE A 215 18.58 16.68 3.67
N SER A 216 18.70 17.47 2.60
CA SER A 216 17.56 18.12 1.94
C SER A 216 17.23 17.44 0.60
N ARG A 217 15.94 17.28 0.29
CA ARG A 217 15.42 16.77 -0.99
C ARG A 217 14.18 17.56 -1.41
N THR A 218 13.97 17.72 -2.71
CA THR A 218 12.85 18.51 -3.24
C THR A 218 11.82 17.59 -3.87
N TRP A 219 10.66 17.49 -3.23
CA TRP A 219 9.48 16.78 -3.72
C TRP A 219 8.48 17.77 -4.34
N LYS A 220 7.38 17.28 -4.91
CA LYS A 220 6.39 18.09 -5.63
C LYS A 220 4.97 17.78 -5.17
N LEU A 221 4.20 18.81 -4.84
CA LEU A 221 2.78 18.71 -4.45
C LEU A 221 1.90 18.24 -5.63
N ASP A 222 2.29 18.58 -6.85
CA ASP A 222 1.55 18.31 -8.07
C ASP A 222 2.19 17.19 -8.92
N LYS A 223 2.85 16.22 -8.26
CA LYS A 223 3.55 15.07 -8.86
C LYS A 223 2.73 14.27 -9.90
N GLY A 224 1.40 14.32 -9.82
CA GLY A 224 0.48 13.72 -10.80
C GLY A 224 0.20 14.55 -12.07
N ARG A 225 0.72 15.78 -12.20
CA ARG A 225 0.59 16.61 -13.41
C ARG A 225 1.75 16.35 -14.37
N LYS A 226 1.46 16.39 -15.69
CA LYS A 226 2.45 16.22 -16.78
C LYS A 226 3.70 17.08 -16.58
N ASN A 227 3.50 18.35 -16.20
CA ASN A 227 4.57 19.29 -15.86
C ASN A 227 4.43 19.68 -14.37
N ALA A 228 4.85 18.80 -13.47
CA ALA A 228 4.81 19.08 -12.03
C ALA A 228 5.81 20.19 -11.64
N VAL A 229 5.35 21.27 -11.01
CA VAL A 229 6.12 22.50 -10.71
C VAL A 229 6.05 22.95 -9.24
N LEU A 230 5.10 22.46 -8.45
CA LEU A 230 4.84 22.94 -7.07
C LEU A 230 5.82 22.29 -6.07
N LYS A 231 7.06 22.77 -6.09
CA LYS A 231 8.20 22.25 -5.31
C LYS A 231 8.04 22.50 -3.80
N VAL A 232 8.42 21.49 -3.00
CA VAL A 232 8.65 21.62 -1.56
C VAL A 232 9.98 20.95 -1.21
N SER A 233 10.85 21.66 -0.51
CA SER A 233 12.14 21.13 -0.06
C SER A 233 12.03 20.61 1.37
N ARG A 234 12.08 19.28 1.53
CA ARG A 234 12.12 18.58 2.81
C ARG A 234 13.55 18.45 3.31
N THR A 235 13.79 18.81 4.56
CA THR A 235 15.01 18.42 5.29
C THR A 235 14.67 17.42 6.39
N GLN A 236 15.43 16.33 6.47
CA GLN A 236 15.21 15.22 7.42
C GLN A 236 16.46 14.32 7.48
N ILE A 237 16.60 13.49 8.51
CA ILE A 237 17.62 12.43 8.58
C ILE A 237 17.31 11.36 7.50
N PRO A 238 18.28 10.88 6.70
CA PRO A 238 18.07 9.82 5.71
C PRO A 238 17.94 8.41 6.34
N LEU A 239 17.02 8.24 7.28
CA LEU A 239 16.76 6.99 8.01
C LEU A 239 15.27 6.60 7.95
N ILE A 240 15.04 5.30 8.07
CA ILE A 240 13.74 4.67 8.36
C ILE A 240 13.97 3.54 9.37
N THR A 241 12.95 3.15 10.14
CA THR A 241 12.99 1.97 11.03
C THR A 241 13.27 0.69 10.23
N ALA A 242 14.32 -0.08 10.55
CA ALA A 242 14.74 -1.27 9.80
C ALA A 242 13.89 -2.54 10.08
N HIS A 243 12.81 -2.40 10.85
CA HIS A 243 11.65 -3.30 10.89
C HIS A 243 10.99 -3.58 9.51
N ALA A 244 11.56 -3.06 8.42
CA ALA A 244 11.14 -3.23 7.04
C ALA A 244 12.25 -3.76 6.10
N SER A 245 13.47 -4.05 6.58
CA SER A 245 14.60 -4.38 5.68
C SER A 245 15.80 -5.16 6.26
N GLN A 246 15.74 -5.75 7.47
CA GLN A 246 16.86 -6.59 7.93
C GLN A 246 16.83 -7.98 7.28
N GLY A 247 17.98 -8.45 6.79
CA GLY A 247 18.18 -9.75 6.13
C GLY A 247 18.18 -10.95 7.10
N LYS A 248 17.12 -11.10 7.89
CA LYS A 248 16.82 -12.31 8.67
C LYS A 248 15.64 -13.03 8.01
N THR A 249 15.54 -14.35 8.22
CA THR A 249 14.71 -15.24 7.40
C THR A 249 13.21 -14.91 7.45
N ALA A 250 12.73 -14.40 8.58
CA ALA A 250 11.31 -14.26 8.88
C ALA A 250 10.64 -12.99 8.30
N VAL A 251 9.41 -13.16 7.80
CA VAL A 251 8.57 -12.10 7.21
C VAL A 251 7.12 -12.21 7.67
N MET A 252 6.51 -11.05 7.94
CA MET A 252 5.08 -10.90 8.24
C MET A 252 4.38 -10.26 7.06
N LEU A 253 3.28 -10.87 6.58
CA LEU A 253 2.66 -10.51 5.31
C LEU A 253 1.14 -10.26 5.46
N ASP A 254 0.65 -9.18 4.87
CA ASP A 254 -0.79 -8.97 4.69
C ASP A 254 -1.21 -9.32 3.27
N LEU A 255 -2.05 -10.35 3.14
CA LEU A 255 -2.64 -10.80 1.88
C LEU A 255 -4.06 -10.25 1.65
N ASN A 256 -4.66 -9.57 2.63
CA ASN A 256 -6.02 -9.04 2.52
C ASN A 256 -5.98 -7.63 1.91
N VAL A 257 -5.78 -7.59 0.59
CA VAL A 257 -5.54 -6.38 -0.21
C VAL A 257 -6.77 -5.94 -1.00
N ASP A 258 -6.80 -4.69 -1.44
CA ASP A 258 -7.91 -4.14 -2.25
C ASP A 258 -8.08 -4.88 -3.59
N SER A 259 -9.28 -4.83 -4.19
CA SER A 259 -9.56 -5.46 -5.48
C SER A 259 -8.61 -4.99 -6.59
N LYS A 260 -8.10 -3.75 -6.54
CA LYS A 260 -7.15 -3.19 -7.51
C LYS A 260 -5.69 -3.59 -7.27
N THR A 261 -5.38 -4.20 -6.13
CA THR A 261 -4.02 -4.70 -5.84
C THR A 261 -3.77 -6.01 -6.59
N HIS A 262 -2.61 -6.13 -7.22
CA HIS A 262 -2.27 -7.30 -8.03
C HIS A 262 -1.95 -8.53 -7.17
N ALA A 263 -2.40 -9.72 -7.58
CA ALA A 263 -2.21 -10.98 -6.82
C ALA A 263 -0.73 -11.29 -6.51
N ALA A 264 0.19 -10.95 -7.42
CA ALA A 264 1.62 -11.15 -7.20
C ALA A 264 2.23 -10.25 -6.10
N TYR A 265 1.46 -9.34 -5.49
CA TYR A 265 1.92 -8.54 -4.35
C TYR A 265 2.50 -9.39 -3.22
N GLY A 266 1.80 -10.47 -2.84
CA GLY A 266 2.27 -11.39 -1.80
C GLY A 266 3.43 -12.28 -2.26
N THR A 267 3.54 -12.59 -3.55
CA THR A 267 4.36 -13.71 -4.03
C THR A 267 5.82 -13.33 -4.24
N VAL A 268 6.09 -12.06 -4.54
CA VAL A 268 7.44 -11.48 -4.55
C VAL A 268 8.10 -11.57 -3.16
N VAL A 269 7.32 -11.77 -2.10
CA VAL A 269 7.76 -11.85 -0.70
C VAL A 269 7.66 -13.27 -0.15
N ALA A 270 6.57 -13.98 -0.43
CA ALA A 270 6.42 -15.40 -0.11
C ALA A 270 7.50 -16.30 -0.75
N SER A 271 8.08 -15.87 -1.89
CA SER A 271 9.23 -16.53 -2.54
C SER A 271 10.61 -16.16 -1.95
N ARG A 272 10.69 -15.30 -0.91
CA ARG A 272 11.95 -14.90 -0.27
C ARG A 272 12.23 -15.59 1.08
N VAL A 273 11.21 -16.20 1.70
CA VAL A 273 11.40 -16.98 2.94
C VAL A 273 12.05 -18.32 2.64
N ARG A 274 12.89 -18.82 3.56
CA ARG A 274 13.60 -20.11 3.39
C ARG A 274 12.81 -21.32 3.89
N SER A 275 11.77 -21.09 4.68
CA SER A 275 10.87 -22.09 5.24
C SER A 275 9.46 -21.50 5.42
N ARG A 276 8.41 -22.32 5.43
CA ARG A 276 7.07 -21.91 5.88
C ARG A 276 7.08 -21.38 7.34
N PHE A 277 8.00 -21.86 8.18
CA PHE A 277 8.12 -21.42 9.57
C PHE A 277 8.68 -20.00 9.71
N ASP A 278 9.24 -19.44 8.64
CA ASP A 278 9.67 -18.05 8.54
C ASP A 278 8.56 -17.11 8.04
N LEU A 279 7.34 -17.60 7.81
CA LEU A 279 6.23 -16.75 7.36
C LEU A 279 5.02 -16.79 8.31
N LEU A 280 4.43 -15.60 8.50
CA LEU A 280 3.19 -15.41 9.23
C LEU A 280 2.30 -14.41 8.46
N ILE A 281 1.08 -14.83 8.13
CA ILE A 281 0.08 -14.01 7.43
C ILE A 281 -0.76 -13.28 8.50
N LEU A 282 -0.76 -11.95 8.47
CA LEU A 282 -1.22 -11.10 9.57
C LEU A 282 -2.72 -11.20 9.90
N ARG A 283 -3.55 -11.56 8.91
CA ARG A 283 -5.00 -11.66 9.04
C ARG A 283 -5.58 -12.58 7.95
N PRO A 284 -6.77 -13.17 8.15
CA PRO A 284 -7.50 -13.87 7.11
C PRO A 284 -7.70 -13.00 5.87
N PHE A 285 -7.68 -13.63 4.69
CA PHE A 285 -7.78 -12.96 3.40
C PHE A 285 -8.82 -13.65 2.47
N PRO A 286 -9.40 -12.93 1.49
CA PRO A 286 -10.33 -13.55 0.55
C PRO A 286 -9.65 -14.47 -0.45
N LEU A 287 -10.17 -15.70 -0.61
CA LEU A 287 -9.65 -16.67 -1.59
C LEU A 287 -9.69 -16.11 -3.03
N TRP A 288 -10.78 -15.43 -3.39
CA TRP A 288 -10.98 -14.85 -4.72
C TRP A 288 -9.96 -13.74 -5.11
N LEU A 289 -9.17 -13.21 -4.17
CA LEU A 289 -8.04 -12.34 -4.53
C LEU A 289 -6.96 -13.10 -5.32
N PHE A 290 -6.80 -14.40 -5.03
CA PHE A 290 -5.75 -15.26 -5.56
C PHE A 290 -6.30 -16.37 -6.47
N GLN A 291 -7.48 -16.16 -7.05
CA GLN A 291 -8.12 -17.05 -8.05
C GLN A 291 -8.46 -16.31 -9.36
N ARG A 292 -7.72 -15.25 -9.69
CA ARG A 292 -7.98 -14.38 -10.87
C ARG A 292 -7.12 -14.70 -12.09
N GLY A 293 -6.30 -15.74 -12.03
CA GLY A 293 -5.29 -16.05 -13.04
C GLY A 293 -4.09 -15.09 -13.05
N THR A 294 -3.18 -15.35 -13.99
CA THR A 294 -2.01 -14.52 -14.25
C THR A 294 -2.38 -13.25 -15.02
N THR A 295 -1.65 -12.15 -14.82
CA THR A 295 -1.73 -11.01 -15.75
C THR A 295 -1.18 -11.37 -17.12
N GLU A 296 -2.08 -11.51 -18.08
CA GLU A 296 -1.76 -11.76 -19.50
C GLU A 296 -1.06 -10.58 -20.18
N GLY A 297 -0.77 -9.47 -19.48
CA GLY A 297 -0.33 -8.18 -20.03
C GLY A 297 0.74 -8.25 -21.13
N PRO A 298 1.88 -8.96 -20.93
CA PRO A 298 2.89 -9.12 -21.98
C PRO A 298 2.36 -9.88 -23.19
N THR A 299 1.60 -10.95 -22.98
CA THR A 299 0.95 -11.75 -24.03
C THR A 299 -0.04 -10.89 -24.81
N LEU A 300 -0.97 -10.20 -24.12
CA LEU A 300 -1.92 -9.25 -24.69
C LEU A 300 -1.24 -8.18 -25.56
N LEU A 301 -0.15 -7.59 -25.05
CA LEU A 301 0.62 -6.59 -25.79
C LEU A 301 1.24 -7.18 -27.05
N LEU A 302 1.87 -8.36 -26.96
CA LEU A 302 2.45 -9.05 -28.12
C LEU A 302 1.38 -9.43 -29.15
N ARG A 303 0.24 -9.97 -28.71
CA ARG A 303 -0.92 -10.26 -29.58
C ARG A 303 -1.39 -8.99 -30.30
N LYS A 304 -1.56 -7.87 -29.57
CA LYS A 304 -2.00 -6.61 -30.18
C LYS A 304 -0.97 -6.00 -31.13
N LEU A 305 0.32 -6.12 -30.83
CA LEU A 305 1.41 -5.65 -31.71
C LEU A 305 1.55 -6.50 -32.99
N ARG A 306 1.13 -7.77 -32.96
CA ARG A 306 1.01 -8.63 -34.16
C ARG A 306 -0.24 -8.38 -34.99
N GLY A 307 -1.14 -7.51 -34.53
CA GLY A 307 -2.44 -7.30 -35.17
C GLY A 307 -3.47 -8.40 -34.92
N GLU A 308 -3.23 -9.31 -33.97
CA GLU A 308 -4.23 -10.31 -33.57
C GLU A 308 -5.47 -9.61 -33.00
N ASP A 309 -6.66 -10.15 -33.28
CA ASP A 309 -7.88 -9.66 -32.66
C ASP A 309 -8.01 -10.12 -31.20
N ILE A 310 -8.59 -9.25 -30.37
CA ILE A 310 -8.65 -9.39 -28.92
C ILE A 310 -10.05 -8.99 -28.48
N ASP A 311 -10.79 -9.96 -27.95
CA ASP A 311 -12.06 -9.73 -27.26
C ASP A 311 -11.84 -8.97 -25.94
N TRP A 312 -11.87 -7.65 -26.01
CA TRP A 312 -11.74 -6.80 -24.83
C TRP A 312 -12.94 -6.91 -23.87
N GLU A 313 -14.10 -7.37 -24.34
CA GLU A 313 -15.35 -7.37 -23.58
C GLU A 313 -15.46 -8.62 -22.70
N GLY A 314 -15.29 -9.81 -23.27
CA GLY A 314 -15.14 -11.05 -22.49
C GLY A 314 -13.92 -11.03 -21.58
N MET A 315 -12.81 -10.41 -22.02
CA MET A 315 -11.64 -10.20 -21.16
C MET A 315 -11.82 -9.11 -20.09
N GLN A 316 -12.89 -8.31 -20.13
CA GLN A 316 -13.29 -7.42 -19.04
C GLN A 316 -14.27 -8.11 -18.09
N ASP A 317 -15.25 -8.84 -18.60
CA ASP A 317 -16.18 -9.66 -17.81
C ASP A 317 -15.45 -10.72 -16.98
N ALA A 318 -14.46 -11.41 -17.56
CA ALA A 318 -13.65 -12.41 -16.86
C ALA A 318 -12.86 -11.85 -15.65
N ARG A 319 -12.50 -10.56 -15.68
CA ARG A 319 -11.79 -9.88 -14.57
C ARG A 319 -12.71 -9.28 -13.52
N TRP A 320 -14.01 -9.20 -13.81
CA TRP A 320 -14.99 -8.59 -12.93
C TRP A 320 -15.17 -9.45 -11.67
N PRO A 321 -14.96 -8.91 -10.45
CA PRO A 321 -15.01 -9.73 -9.24
C PRO A 321 -16.33 -10.49 -9.09
N ARG A 322 -16.25 -11.80 -8.85
CA ARG A 322 -17.42 -12.69 -8.71
C ARG A 322 -17.50 -13.29 -7.31
N GLY A 323 -18.72 -13.50 -6.83
CA GLY A 323 -19.02 -14.12 -5.55
C GLY A 323 -20.11 -15.18 -5.69
N ARG A 324 -20.04 -16.25 -4.89
CA ARG A 324 -21.12 -17.24 -4.83
C ARG A 324 -22.24 -16.72 -3.92
N CYS A 325 -23.46 -16.64 -4.42
CA CYS A 325 -24.62 -16.23 -3.62
C CYS A 325 -24.95 -17.29 -2.56
N GLY A 326 -25.10 -16.87 -1.29
CA GLY A 326 -25.44 -17.78 -0.19
C GLY A 326 -26.83 -18.44 -0.29
N LYS A 327 -27.74 -17.93 -1.12
CA LYS A 327 -29.09 -18.48 -1.32
C LYS A 327 -29.16 -19.38 -2.56
N CYS A 328 -29.10 -18.82 -3.78
CA CYS A 328 -29.18 -19.59 -5.02
C CYS A 328 -27.92 -20.40 -5.38
N ARG A 329 -26.80 -20.23 -4.64
CA ARG A 329 -25.50 -20.90 -4.86
C ARG A 329 -24.83 -20.63 -6.22
N GLU A 330 -25.43 -19.82 -7.09
CA GLU A 330 -24.85 -19.36 -8.34
C GLU A 330 -23.66 -18.42 -8.11
N LEU A 331 -22.74 -18.38 -9.09
CA LEU A 331 -21.67 -17.39 -9.14
C LEU A 331 -22.20 -16.13 -9.84
N LYS A 332 -22.14 -14.97 -9.17
CA LYS A 332 -22.61 -13.68 -9.71
C LYS A 332 -21.50 -12.61 -9.61
N THR A 333 -21.54 -11.62 -10.50
CA THR A 333 -20.66 -10.44 -10.48
C THR A 333 -20.96 -9.53 -9.28
N TRP A 334 -19.99 -8.72 -8.85
CA TRP A 334 -20.10 -7.89 -7.64
C TRP A 334 -21.20 -6.83 -7.68
N ASP A 335 -21.50 -6.28 -8.86
CA ASP A 335 -22.60 -5.36 -9.14
C ASP A 335 -23.99 -5.98 -8.89
N LEU A 336 -24.09 -7.32 -8.95
CA LEU A 336 -25.28 -8.07 -8.58
C LEU A 336 -25.39 -8.30 -7.06
N PHE A 337 -24.56 -7.65 -6.24
CA PHE A 337 -24.67 -7.62 -4.77
C PHE A 337 -24.86 -6.18 -4.27
N ALA A 338 -25.70 -6.00 -3.24
CA ALA A 338 -25.71 -4.74 -2.49
C ALA A 338 -24.37 -4.56 -1.77
N HIS A 339 -23.88 -3.32 -1.61
CA HIS A 339 -22.53 -3.06 -1.04
C HIS A 339 -22.25 -3.83 0.26
N ALA A 340 -23.16 -3.78 1.24
CA ALA A 340 -23.00 -4.52 2.51
C ALA A 340 -22.98 -6.05 2.35
N GLN A 341 -23.68 -6.60 1.34
CA GLN A 341 -23.66 -8.02 1.01
C GLN A 341 -22.38 -8.40 0.25
N TRP A 342 -21.84 -7.50 -0.57
CA TRP A 342 -20.52 -7.66 -1.16
C TRP A 342 -19.41 -7.59 -0.11
N GLU A 343 -19.54 -6.77 0.95
CA GLU A 343 -18.60 -6.81 2.08
C GLU A 343 -18.62 -8.16 2.82
N LEU A 344 -19.78 -8.81 2.93
CA LEU A 344 -19.85 -10.18 3.44
C LEU A 344 -19.08 -11.15 2.53
N VAL A 345 -19.27 -11.09 1.20
CA VAL A 345 -18.47 -11.89 0.24
C VAL A 345 -16.97 -11.58 0.36
N ARG A 346 -16.57 -10.31 0.47
CA ARG A 346 -15.17 -9.90 0.70
C ARG A 346 -14.62 -10.47 2.01
N ALA A 347 -15.43 -10.59 3.04
CA ALA A 347 -15.06 -11.21 4.32
C ALA A 347 -15.11 -12.76 4.32
N ASN A 348 -15.26 -13.42 3.16
CA ASN A 348 -15.54 -14.86 3.02
C ASN A 348 -16.80 -15.33 3.77
N ARG A 349 -17.77 -14.43 4.00
CA ARG A 349 -19.08 -14.73 4.60
C ARG A 349 -20.14 -14.89 3.51
N THR A 350 -21.25 -15.54 3.85
CA THR A 350 -22.37 -15.77 2.94
C THR A 350 -23.14 -14.47 2.64
N GLY A 351 -22.74 -13.76 1.57
CA GLY A 351 -23.51 -12.67 1.00
C GLY A 351 -24.61 -13.14 0.03
N GLN A 352 -25.71 -12.41 -0.05
CA GLN A 352 -26.84 -12.69 -0.96
C GLN A 352 -26.85 -11.70 -2.14
N CYS A 353 -27.07 -12.20 -3.36
CA CYS A 353 -27.23 -11.33 -4.53
C CYS A 353 -28.54 -10.53 -4.48
N LEU A 354 -28.64 -9.47 -5.28
CA LEU A 354 -29.78 -8.55 -5.32
C LEU A 354 -31.09 -9.24 -5.71
N ALA A 355 -31.04 -10.30 -6.54
CA ALA A 355 -32.22 -11.10 -6.85
C ALA A 355 -32.74 -11.87 -5.61
N CYS A 356 -31.86 -12.61 -4.95
CA CYS A 356 -32.20 -13.41 -3.76
C CYS A 356 -32.63 -12.57 -2.54
N GLN A 357 -32.21 -11.30 -2.47
CA GLN A 357 -32.68 -10.30 -1.50
C GLN A 357 -34.07 -9.71 -1.85
N ARG A 358 -34.48 -9.77 -3.12
CA ARG A 358 -35.77 -9.24 -3.61
C ARG A 358 -36.87 -10.30 -3.69
N GLU A 359 -36.51 -11.58 -3.73
CA GLU A 359 -37.44 -12.71 -3.54
C GLU A 359 -38.16 -12.58 -2.17
N PRO A 360 -39.49 -12.37 -2.14
CA PRO A 360 -40.22 -12.23 -0.88
C PRO A 360 -40.14 -13.52 -0.05
N LEU A 361 -39.97 -13.37 1.27
CA LEU A 361 -40.41 -14.40 2.21
C LEU A 361 -41.94 -14.52 2.08
N ASN A 362 -42.45 -15.74 1.92
CA ASN A 362 -43.87 -16.00 1.62
C ASN A 362 -44.76 -15.87 2.87
N THR A 363 -44.93 -14.64 3.34
CA THR A 363 -45.89 -14.27 4.40
C THR A 363 -46.50 -12.91 4.07
N LYS A 364 -47.84 -12.84 4.00
CA LYS A 364 -48.58 -11.64 3.59
C LYS A 364 -48.44 -10.50 4.61
N ALA A 365 -47.86 -9.38 4.19
CA ALA A 365 -47.91 -8.09 4.91
C ALA A 365 -47.96 -6.93 3.89
N PRO A 366 -48.68 -5.83 4.16
CA PRO A 366 -48.92 -4.78 3.17
C PRO A 366 -47.68 -3.92 2.87
N VAL A 367 -47.54 -3.52 1.61
CA VAL A 367 -46.40 -2.76 1.10
C VAL A 367 -46.41 -1.32 1.63
N LYS A 368 -45.54 -0.99 2.59
CA LYS A 368 -45.15 0.41 2.82
C LYS A 368 -44.20 0.87 1.73
N ARG A 369 -44.76 1.51 0.69
CA ARG A 369 -43.99 2.26 -0.31
C ARG A 369 -43.22 3.38 0.39
N ASN A 370 -41.91 3.40 0.22
CA ASN A 370 -41.14 4.64 0.27
C ASN A 370 -40.25 4.67 -0.98
N VAL A 371 -40.78 5.30 -2.04
CA VAL A 371 -40.09 5.44 -3.32
C VAL A 371 -39.10 6.58 -3.18
N ASN A 372 -37.82 6.33 -3.42
CA ASN A 372 -36.84 7.39 -3.64
C ASN A 372 -35.86 7.03 -4.77
N MET A 373 -36.41 6.79 -5.96
CA MET A 373 -35.66 6.38 -7.17
C MET A 373 -34.66 7.45 -7.64
N GLN A 374 -34.81 8.72 -7.22
CA GLN A 374 -33.93 9.82 -7.61
C GLN A 374 -32.50 9.71 -7.02
N ALA A 375 -32.32 9.00 -5.91
CA ALA A 375 -31.00 8.83 -5.29
C ALA A 375 -30.06 7.87 -6.07
N ALA A 376 -30.60 7.04 -6.96
CA ALA A 376 -29.84 6.03 -7.71
C ALA A 376 -29.43 6.48 -9.13
N GLN A 377 -29.78 7.69 -9.54
CA GLN A 377 -29.68 8.14 -10.95
C GLN A 377 -28.58 9.19 -11.19
N ALA A 378 -27.50 9.12 -10.40
CA ALA A 378 -26.25 9.86 -10.62
C ALA A 378 -25.09 8.86 -10.72
N LYS A 379 -24.25 8.84 -11.77
CA LYS A 379 -23.95 9.88 -12.76
C LYS A 379 -23.74 9.35 -14.19
N SER A 380 -24.78 8.84 -14.85
CA SER A 380 -24.74 8.62 -16.31
C SER A 380 -25.22 9.88 -17.06
N VAL A 381 -24.31 10.79 -17.38
CA VAL A 381 -24.64 12.00 -18.15
C VAL A 381 -24.96 11.61 -19.60
N SER A 382 -26.20 11.83 -20.03
CA SER A 382 -26.61 11.61 -21.42
C SER A 382 -26.22 12.81 -22.31
N CYS A 383 -25.87 12.53 -23.56
CA CYS A 383 -25.64 13.59 -24.54
C CYS A 383 -26.97 14.30 -24.89
N SER A 384 -27.08 15.61 -24.67
CA SER A 384 -28.29 16.41 -24.96
C SER A 384 -28.72 16.44 -26.43
N ARG A 385 -27.91 15.90 -27.36
CA ARG A 385 -28.14 15.92 -28.82
C ARG A 385 -28.30 14.55 -29.48
N CYS A 386 -27.91 13.46 -28.80
CA CYS A 386 -28.09 12.09 -29.32
C CYS A 386 -28.51 11.07 -28.25
N HIS A 387 -28.77 11.53 -27.02
CA HIS A 387 -29.19 10.76 -25.84
C HIS A 387 -28.30 9.57 -25.42
N PHE A 388 -27.17 9.36 -26.11
CA PHE A 388 -26.20 8.31 -25.81
C PHE A 388 -25.67 8.41 -24.38
N THR A 389 -25.70 7.29 -23.66
CA THR A 389 -25.38 7.13 -22.24
C THR A 389 -24.22 6.15 -22.04
N LYS A 390 -22.99 6.64 -22.24
CA LYS A 390 -21.75 5.97 -21.82
C LYS A 390 -20.81 7.03 -21.26
N ASP A 391 -20.01 6.69 -20.26
CA ASP A 391 -19.22 7.66 -19.49
C ASP A 391 -18.32 8.51 -20.40
N PHE A 392 -18.63 9.80 -20.52
CA PHE A 392 -17.79 10.80 -21.19
C PHE A 392 -17.54 11.98 -20.26
N THR A 393 -16.31 12.49 -20.24
CA THR A 393 -15.95 13.67 -19.46
C THR A 393 -16.42 14.94 -20.18
N PRO A 394 -17.32 15.74 -19.61
CA PRO A 394 -17.82 16.95 -20.28
C PRO A 394 -16.81 18.10 -20.16
N THR A 395 -15.92 18.23 -21.14
CA THR A 395 -15.14 19.47 -21.33
C THR A 395 -16.02 20.56 -21.91
N MET A 396 -16.27 21.63 -21.15
CA MET A 396 -16.91 22.84 -21.66
C MET A 396 -15.96 23.60 -22.60
N ARG A 397 -16.10 23.37 -23.92
CA ARG A 397 -15.96 24.49 -24.86
C ARG A 397 -17.15 25.43 -24.60
N THR A 398 -16.92 26.74 -24.60
CA THR A 398 -17.94 27.76 -24.30
C THR A 398 -19.01 27.80 -25.40
N MET A 399 -20.08 27.02 -25.19
CA MET A 399 -21.30 27.04 -25.98
C MET A 399 -22.19 28.22 -25.56
N PRO A 400 -23.01 28.80 -26.46
CA PRO A 400 -24.00 29.83 -26.08
C PRO A 400 -25.05 29.29 -25.11
N ASP A 401 -25.47 28.03 -25.33
CA ASP A 401 -26.49 27.34 -24.57
C ASP A 401 -25.87 26.22 -23.71
N SER A 402 -26.41 26.00 -22.52
CA SER A 402 -25.86 25.13 -21.46
C SER A 402 -26.07 23.62 -21.70
N ALA A 403 -25.93 23.16 -22.94
CA ALA A 403 -26.17 21.77 -23.35
C ALA A 403 -24.92 20.86 -23.25
N LEU A 404 -25.10 19.64 -22.73
CA LEU A 404 -24.03 18.66 -22.53
C LEU A 404 -23.90 17.72 -23.75
N ALA A 405 -23.01 18.06 -24.67
CA ALA A 405 -22.74 17.26 -25.87
C ALA A 405 -21.55 16.30 -25.70
N CYS A 406 -21.66 15.05 -26.18
CA CYS A 406 -20.54 14.11 -26.25
C CYS A 406 -19.54 14.47 -27.36
N ILE A 407 -18.32 13.92 -27.31
CA ILE A 407 -17.20 14.29 -28.20
C ILE A 407 -17.57 14.20 -29.70
N ALA A 408 -18.25 13.13 -30.12
CA ALA A 408 -18.68 12.95 -31.51
C ALA A 408 -19.76 13.96 -31.97
N CYS A 409 -20.52 14.55 -31.03
CA CYS A 409 -21.43 15.66 -31.31
C CYS A 409 -20.71 17.02 -31.26
N GLN A 410 -19.67 17.17 -30.43
CA GLN A 410 -18.84 18.39 -30.38
C GLN A 410 -18.01 18.56 -31.66
N GLN A 411 -17.43 17.48 -32.18
CA GLN A 411 -16.65 17.48 -33.44
C GLN A 411 -17.49 17.77 -34.69
N LYS A 412 -18.83 17.75 -34.57
CA LYS A 412 -19.78 18.12 -35.65
C LYS A 412 -20.33 19.56 -35.49
N LEU A 413 -19.73 20.37 -34.62
CA LEU A 413 -20.03 21.80 -34.52
C LEU A 413 -19.10 22.59 -35.45
N PRO A 414 -19.59 23.56 -36.22
CA PRO A 414 -18.72 24.45 -36.98
C PRO A 414 -17.91 25.34 -36.02
N ASP A 415 -16.60 25.46 -36.24
CA ASP A 415 -15.72 26.31 -35.42
C ASP A 415 -16.08 27.79 -35.63
N LYS A 416 -16.94 28.33 -34.75
CA LYS A 416 -17.21 29.77 -34.67
C LYS A 416 -16.04 30.48 -33.99
N THR A 417 -15.32 31.23 -34.82
CA THR A 417 -14.23 32.18 -34.56
C THR A 417 -14.13 32.72 -33.12
N LYS A 418 -12.90 32.66 -32.58
CA LYS A 418 -12.54 33.35 -31.32
C LYS A 418 -12.91 34.84 -31.39
N ARG A 419 -13.85 35.29 -30.57
CA ARG A 419 -13.88 36.71 -30.17
C ARG A 419 -12.91 36.91 -29.03
N LEU A 420 -11.79 37.59 -29.31
CA LEU A 420 -10.97 38.21 -28.29
C LEU A 420 -11.84 39.20 -27.49
N ARG A 421 -11.66 39.23 -26.16
CA ARG A 421 -12.00 40.42 -25.38
C ARG A 421 -10.72 41.22 -25.21
N THR A 422 -10.70 42.39 -25.82
CA THR A 422 -9.78 43.49 -25.52
C THR A 422 -10.11 44.07 -24.13
N GLY A 423 -9.30 44.93 -23.49
CA GLY A 423 -8.11 45.66 -23.98
C GLY A 423 -7.11 44.85 -24.80
#